data_AF-A0AA96ZT62-F1
#
_entry.id   AF-A0AA96ZT62-F1
#
_cell.length_a   1.000
_cell.length_b   1.000
_cell.length_c   1.000
_cell.angle_alpha   90.00
_cell.angle_beta   90.00
_cell.angle_gamma   90.00
#
_symmetry.space_group_name_H-M   'P 1'
#
loop_
_entity.id
_entity.type
_entity.pdbx_description
1 polymer ?
#
loop_
_entity_poly.entity_id
_entity_poly.type
_entity_poly.pdbx_seq_one_letter_code
_entity_poly.pdbx_strand_id
1 'polypeptide(L)'
;MFFWLRGKSAFIVFGSALLTFAANATALQILEVILIQKQDLIKVHADLVKIKNNYEKMGYQKEFDEYYDLYITPSHIHKSKDDHQKAIFTLCDTLTVVAEENAVYMPAKTGKGRRTKRKKLVSDDELYEMLLKNEEER
;
A
#
# COMPACT_ATOMS: atom_id res chain seq x y z
N MET A 1 -44.76 -60.65 -8.07
CA MET A 1 -44.46 -59.67 -9.14
C MET A 1 -44.82 -58.30 -8.59
N PHE A 2 -43.86 -57.60 -7.97
CA PHE A 2 -44.07 -56.27 -7.36
C PHE A 2 -43.46 -55.23 -8.29
N PHE A 3 -44.32 -54.37 -8.83
CA PHE A 3 -43.96 -53.27 -9.72
C PHE A 3 -43.74 -52.03 -8.85
N TRP A 4 -42.48 -51.67 -8.58
CA TRP A 4 -42.12 -50.48 -7.81
C TRP A 4 -41.77 -49.35 -8.78
N LEU A 5 -42.48 -48.23 -8.65
CA LEU A 5 -42.42 -47.07 -9.52
C LEU A 5 -41.12 -46.29 -9.28
N ARG A 6 -40.42 -46.02 -10.38
CA ARG A 6 -39.13 -45.35 -10.45
C ARG A 6 -39.34 -43.86 -10.73
N GLY A 7 -38.78 -42.98 -9.90
CA GLY A 7 -38.14 -41.77 -10.43
C GLY A 7 -38.44 -40.41 -9.80
N LYS A 8 -37.38 -39.88 -9.19
CA LYS A 8 -36.93 -38.46 -9.21
C LYS A 8 -37.48 -37.52 -8.12
N SER A 9 -36.90 -37.67 -6.93
CA SER A 9 -36.64 -36.54 -6.02
C SER A 9 -35.15 -36.55 -5.64
N ALA A 10 -34.30 -36.14 -6.58
CA ALA A 10 -32.91 -35.83 -6.26
C ALA A 10 -32.89 -34.46 -5.57
N PHE A 11 -33.08 -34.46 -4.25
CA PHE A 11 -32.77 -33.28 -3.44
C PHE A 11 -31.26 -33.05 -3.53
N ILE A 12 -30.90 -31.89 -4.09
CA ILE A 12 -29.53 -31.41 -4.24
C ILE A 12 -28.96 -31.19 -2.84
N VAL A 13 -28.23 -32.18 -2.32
CA VAL A 13 -27.33 -32.03 -1.16
C VAL A 13 -25.93 -31.80 -1.72
N PHE A 14 -25.72 -30.65 -2.35
CA PHE A 14 -24.41 -30.19 -2.80
C PHE A 14 -24.38 -28.67 -2.60
N GLY A 15 -24.00 -28.22 -1.41
CA GLY A 15 -23.91 -26.78 -1.15
C GLY A 15 -23.33 -26.35 0.20
N SER A 16 -23.11 -27.24 1.16
CA SER A 16 -22.60 -26.82 2.49
C SER A 16 -21.07 -26.82 2.61
N ALA A 17 -20.34 -27.58 1.79
CA ALA A 17 -18.88 -27.69 1.91
C ALA A 17 -18.10 -26.51 1.29
N LEU A 18 -18.65 -25.87 0.25
CA LEU A 18 -17.99 -24.71 -0.37
C LEU A 18 -18.15 -23.43 0.46
N LEU A 19 -19.26 -23.28 1.19
CA LEU A 19 -19.49 -22.11 2.05
C LEU A 19 -18.58 -22.14 3.30
N THR A 20 -18.24 -23.32 3.82
CA THR A 20 -17.34 -23.46 4.97
C THR A 20 -15.86 -23.21 4.63
N PHE A 21 -15.45 -23.41 3.36
CA PHE A 21 -14.06 -23.19 2.91
C PHE A 21 -13.73 -21.74 2.53
N ALA A 22 -14.72 -20.86 2.36
CA ALA A 22 -14.45 -19.43 2.18
C ALA A 22 -14.27 -18.72 3.54
N ALA A 23 -14.95 -19.20 4.59
CA ALA A 23 -14.94 -18.57 5.91
C ALA A 23 -13.64 -18.81 6.71
N ASN A 24 -12.99 -19.95 6.52
CA ASN A 24 -11.75 -20.31 7.23
C ASN A 24 -10.50 -19.58 6.70
N ALA A 25 -10.44 -19.24 5.40
CA ALA A 25 -9.31 -18.51 4.82
C ALA A 25 -9.22 -17.07 5.36
N THR A 26 -10.35 -16.38 5.49
CA THR A 26 -10.40 -15.03 6.09
C THR A 26 -10.10 -15.04 7.58
N ALA A 27 -10.59 -16.05 8.32
CA ALA A 27 -10.28 -16.21 9.74
C ALA A 27 -8.79 -16.47 10.02
N LEU A 28 -8.10 -17.21 9.14
CA LEU A 28 -6.66 -17.43 9.24
C LEU A 28 -5.86 -16.15 8.95
N GLN A 29 -6.30 -15.34 7.98
CA GLN A 29 -5.68 -14.05 7.67
C GLN A 29 -5.78 -13.06 8.85
N ILE A 30 -6.89 -13.07 9.59
CA ILE A 30 -7.12 -12.23 10.78
C ILE A 30 -6.26 -12.72 11.96
N LEU A 31 -6.05 -14.04 12.10
CA LEU A 31 -5.26 -14.60 13.18
C LEU A 31 -3.75 -14.28 13.05
N GLU A 32 -3.23 -14.17 11.83
CA GLU A 32 -1.84 -13.81 11.56
C GLU A 32 -1.52 -12.37 12.00
N VAL A 33 -2.48 -11.45 11.87
CA VAL A 33 -2.37 -10.06 12.35
C VAL A 33 -2.44 -9.97 13.88
N ILE A 34 -3.18 -10.90 14.53
CA ILE A 34 -3.29 -10.97 16.00
C ILE A 34 -2.00 -11.48 16.66
N LEU A 35 -1.21 -12.29 15.96
CA LEU A 35 0.06 -12.85 16.46
C LEU A 35 1.23 -11.84 16.47
N ILE A 36 1.05 -10.65 15.90
CA ILE A 36 2.10 -9.62 15.91
C ILE A 36 2.36 -9.17 17.36
N GLN A 37 3.64 -9.16 17.73
CA GLN A 37 4.06 -8.66 19.04
C GLN A 37 3.83 -7.14 19.13
N LYS A 38 3.42 -6.65 20.31
CA LYS A 38 3.11 -5.23 20.50
C LYS A 38 4.30 -4.33 20.13
N GLN A 39 5.51 -4.79 20.41
CA GLN A 39 6.74 -4.05 20.11
C GLN A 39 6.98 -3.91 18.61
N ASP A 40 6.74 -4.98 17.84
CA ASP A 40 6.87 -4.94 16.38
C ASP A 40 5.83 -4.00 15.76
N LEU A 41 4.61 -4.01 16.29
CA LEU A 41 3.55 -3.10 15.86
C LEU A 41 3.93 -1.63 16.12
N ILE A 42 4.44 -1.31 17.32
CA ILE A 42 4.91 0.04 17.65
C ILE A 42 6.08 0.44 16.75
N LYS A 43 6.98 -0.50 16.42
CA LYS A 43 8.09 -0.26 15.50
C LYS A 43 7.61 0.07 14.09
N VAL A 44 6.68 -0.71 13.54
CA VAL A 44 6.07 -0.44 12.23
C VAL A 44 5.40 0.93 12.23
N HIS A 45 4.63 1.26 13.28
CA HIS A 45 4.02 2.57 13.42
C HIS A 45 5.08 3.69 13.43
N ALA A 46 6.18 3.52 14.16
CA ALA A 46 7.28 4.48 14.18
C ALA A 46 7.94 4.66 12.81
N ASP A 47 8.13 3.58 12.05
CA ASP A 47 8.72 3.64 10.72
C ASP A 47 7.79 4.32 9.71
N LEU A 48 6.48 4.06 9.75
CA LEU A 48 5.49 4.77 8.92
C LEU A 48 5.43 6.28 9.24
N VAL A 49 5.53 6.66 10.51
CA VAL A 49 5.60 8.08 10.88
C VAL A 49 6.85 8.75 10.30
N LYS A 50 7.99 8.05 10.21
CA LYS A 50 9.17 8.61 9.52
C LYS A 50 8.90 8.84 8.04
N ILE A 51 8.23 7.89 7.38
CA ILE A 51 7.88 8.02 5.95
C ILE A 51 6.93 9.20 5.76
N LYS A 52 5.86 9.27 6.55
CA LYS A 52 4.92 10.39 6.59
C LYS A 52 5.64 11.72 6.77
N ASN A 53 6.54 11.85 7.74
CA ASN A 53 7.33 13.08 7.95
C ASN A 53 8.20 13.46 6.74
N ASN A 54 8.62 12.52 5.89
CA ASN A 54 9.29 12.85 4.63
C ASN A 54 8.33 13.45 3.60
N TYR A 55 7.11 12.91 3.48
CA TYR A 55 6.07 13.48 2.62
C TYR A 55 5.61 14.86 3.10
N GLU A 56 5.50 15.07 4.42
CA GLU A 56 5.20 16.41 4.96
C GLU A 56 6.27 17.44 4.59
N LYS A 57 7.56 17.05 4.60
CA LYS A 57 8.66 17.92 4.13
C LYS A 57 8.59 18.21 2.63
N MET A 58 7.95 17.35 1.85
CA MET A 58 7.71 17.55 0.42
C MET A 58 6.46 18.41 0.15
N GLY A 59 5.71 18.80 1.19
CA GLY A 59 4.52 19.66 1.08
C GLY A 59 3.18 18.94 1.27
N TYR A 60 3.19 17.61 1.46
CA TYR A 60 1.98 16.78 1.63
C TYR A 60 1.54 16.69 3.10
N GLN A 61 1.39 17.83 3.78
CA GLN A 61 1.00 17.82 5.19
C GLN A 61 -0.49 17.56 5.41
N LYS A 62 -1.36 18.07 4.52
CA LYS A 62 -2.82 18.05 4.70
C LYS A 62 -3.42 16.67 4.49
N GLU A 63 -2.72 15.81 3.75
CA GLU A 63 -3.13 14.46 3.40
C GLU A 63 -3.09 13.52 4.62
N PHE A 64 -2.46 13.93 5.71
CA PHE A 64 -2.36 13.16 6.95
C PHE A 64 -3.25 13.67 8.09
N ASP A 65 -4.19 14.59 7.82
CA ASP A 65 -5.11 15.14 8.83
C ASP A 65 -5.90 14.04 9.57
N GLU A 66 -6.38 13.02 8.84
CA GLU A 66 -7.10 11.89 9.42
C GLU A 66 -6.26 11.09 10.43
N TYR A 67 -4.95 11.01 10.21
CA TYR A 67 -4.04 10.39 11.18
C TYR A 67 -3.86 11.27 12.43
N TYR A 68 -3.80 12.60 12.27
CA TYR A 68 -3.69 13.51 13.42
C TYR A 68 -4.91 13.46 14.33
N ASP A 69 -6.10 13.28 13.76
CA ASP A 69 -7.37 13.16 14.49
C ASP A 69 -7.44 11.91 15.38
N LEU A 70 -6.62 10.90 15.12
CA LEU A 70 -6.55 9.70 15.95
C LEU A 70 -5.82 9.95 17.29
N TYR A 71 -5.06 11.04 17.43
CA TYR A 71 -4.25 11.37 18.61
C TYR A 71 -3.40 10.20 19.12
N ILE A 72 -2.95 9.34 18.21
CA ILE A 72 -2.12 8.17 18.50
C ILE A 72 -0.77 8.38 17.84
N THR A 73 0.29 8.22 18.63
CA THR A 73 1.68 8.36 18.16
C THR A 73 2.50 7.18 18.67
N PRO A 74 3.65 6.87 18.05
CA PRO A 74 4.49 5.74 18.47
C PRO A 74 5.01 5.84 19.91
N SER A 75 5.07 7.04 20.49
CA SER A 75 5.48 7.24 21.89
C SER A 75 4.43 6.76 22.90
N HIS A 76 3.17 6.58 22.48
CA HIS A 76 2.09 6.11 23.35
C HIS A 76 2.11 4.59 23.58
N ILE A 77 3.22 4.05 24.09
CA ILE A 77 3.43 2.60 24.28
C ILE A 77 2.38 1.90 25.17
N HIS A 78 1.65 2.68 25.97
CA HIS A 78 0.59 2.18 26.86
C HIS A 78 -0.78 2.07 26.17
N LYS A 79 -0.97 2.64 24.98
CA LYS A 79 -2.20 2.48 24.18
C LYS A 79 -2.40 1.01 23.77
N SER A 80 -3.62 0.68 23.35
CA SER A 80 -3.96 -0.69 22.97
C SER A 80 -3.23 -1.10 21.68
N LYS A 81 -3.18 -2.41 21.40
CA LYS A 81 -2.66 -2.89 20.11
C LYS A 81 -3.54 -2.39 18.96
N ASP A 82 -4.85 -2.43 19.15
CA ASP A 82 -5.85 -2.02 18.16
C ASP A 82 -5.73 -0.53 17.80
N ASP A 83 -5.41 0.33 18.77
CA ASP A 83 -5.12 1.76 18.53
C ASP A 83 -3.94 1.94 17.56
N HIS A 84 -2.84 1.23 17.82
CA HIS A 84 -1.66 1.29 16.95
C HIS A 84 -1.92 0.64 15.58
N GLN A 85 -2.71 -0.43 15.52
CA GLN A 85 -3.14 -1.02 14.24
C GLN A 85 -3.96 -0.03 13.43
N LYS A 86 -4.95 0.63 14.05
CA LYS A 86 -5.79 1.63 13.38
C LYS A 86 -4.95 2.79 12.84
N ALA A 87 -3.99 3.28 13.63
CA ALA A 87 -3.05 4.31 13.20
C ALA A 87 -2.20 3.86 12.00
N ILE A 88 -1.68 2.63 12.02
CA ILE A 88 -0.93 2.03 10.90
C ILE A 88 -1.80 1.94 9.64
N PHE A 89 -3.02 1.43 9.75
CA PHE A 89 -3.91 1.32 8.59
C PHE A 89 -4.24 2.68 7.99
N THR A 90 -4.55 3.67 8.82
CA THR A 90 -4.84 5.04 8.36
C THR A 90 -3.62 5.67 7.67
N LEU A 91 -2.41 5.46 8.21
CA LEU A 91 -1.16 5.91 7.58
C LEU A 91 -0.89 5.20 6.26
N CYS A 92 -1.16 3.90 6.16
CA CYS A 92 -0.99 3.15 4.93
C CYS A 92 -1.96 3.62 3.84
N ASP A 93 -3.24 3.81 4.17
CA ASP A 93 -4.26 4.24 3.21
C ASP A 93 -3.99 5.66 2.68
N THR A 94 -3.59 6.58 3.55
CA THR A 94 -3.18 7.94 3.13
C THR A 94 -1.91 7.89 2.29
N LEU A 95 -0.92 7.09 2.69
CA LEU A 95 0.33 6.95 1.96
C LEU A 95 0.16 6.32 0.58
N THR A 96 -0.73 5.35 0.40
CA THR A 96 -1.00 4.75 -0.93
C THR A 96 -1.62 5.77 -1.87
N VAL A 97 -2.59 6.58 -1.40
CA VAL A 97 -3.19 7.67 -2.19
C VAL A 97 -2.13 8.69 -2.61
N VAL A 98 -1.32 9.16 -1.66
CA VAL A 98 -0.23 10.11 -1.93
C VAL A 98 0.79 9.50 -2.88
N ALA A 99 1.13 8.21 -2.72
CA ALA A 99 2.08 7.54 -3.60
C ALA A 99 1.53 7.37 -5.03
N GLU A 100 0.25 7.08 -5.20
CA GLU A 100 -0.40 6.97 -6.50
C GLU A 100 -0.44 8.33 -7.23
N GLU A 101 -0.76 9.41 -6.52
CA GLU A 101 -0.73 10.77 -7.07
C GLU A 101 0.70 11.18 -7.50
N ASN A 102 1.70 10.77 -6.73
CA ASN A 102 3.12 11.05 -7.01
C ASN A 102 3.79 10.07 -7.98
N ALA A 103 3.17 8.92 -8.28
CA ALA A 103 3.74 7.89 -9.15
C ALA A 103 4.00 8.36 -10.60
N VAL A 104 3.49 9.54 -10.97
CA VAL A 104 3.70 10.19 -12.27
C VAL A 104 5.16 10.65 -12.48
N TYR A 105 5.98 10.83 -11.42
CA TYR A 105 7.34 11.39 -11.53
C TYR A 105 8.50 10.41 -11.44
N MET A 106 8.27 9.11 -11.28
CA MET A 106 9.32 8.11 -11.42
C MET A 106 9.14 7.33 -12.72
N PRO A 107 9.85 7.68 -13.83
CA PRO A 107 9.97 6.73 -14.92
C PRO A 107 10.61 5.48 -14.32
N ALA A 108 9.86 4.39 -14.29
CA ALA A 108 10.32 3.10 -13.82
C ALA A 108 11.64 2.79 -14.51
N LYS A 109 12.77 2.96 -13.83
CA LYS A 109 14.04 2.39 -14.27
C LYS A 109 13.96 0.89 -13.97
N THR A 110 13.18 0.17 -14.78
CA THR A 110 13.37 -1.25 -14.95
C THR A 110 14.71 -1.42 -15.64
N GLY A 111 15.78 -1.53 -14.85
CA GLY A 111 17.12 -1.83 -15.33
C GLY A 111 17.18 -3.24 -15.87
N LYS A 112 16.63 -3.49 -17.06
CA LYS A 112 17.06 -4.60 -17.90
C LYS A 112 18.16 -4.06 -18.82
N GLY A 113 19.40 -4.36 -18.46
CA GLY A 113 20.52 -4.13 -19.36
C GLY A 113 20.27 -4.83 -20.70
N ARG A 114 20.30 -4.06 -21.79
CA ARG A 114 20.65 -4.51 -23.15
C ARG A 114 21.08 -3.31 -23.98
N ARG A 115 22.38 -3.23 -24.24
CA ARG A 115 23.06 -2.33 -25.17
C ARG A 115 22.39 -2.41 -26.55
N THR A 116 21.86 -1.34 -27.12
CA THR A 116 21.80 -1.10 -28.59
C THR A 116 21.52 0.37 -28.93
N LYS A 117 22.47 0.97 -29.67
CA LYS A 117 22.51 2.26 -30.39
C LYS A 117 21.85 3.52 -29.78
N ARG A 118 22.70 4.20 -28.99
CA ARG A 118 22.85 5.65 -28.77
C ARG A 118 22.09 6.55 -29.78
N LYS A 119 20.97 7.17 -29.37
CA LYS A 119 20.58 8.49 -29.90
C LYS A 119 21.54 9.52 -29.31
N LYS A 120 22.02 10.44 -30.14
CA LYS A 120 22.98 11.48 -29.75
C LYS A 120 22.25 12.42 -28.79
N LEU A 121 22.53 12.27 -27.50
CA LEU A 121 22.13 13.24 -26.48
C LEU A 121 22.93 14.50 -26.78
N VAL A 122 22.23 15.63 -26.89
CA VAL A 122 22.82 16.98 -26.90
C VAL A 122 23.83 17.03 -25.75
N SER A 123 25.08 17.37 -26.06
CA SER A 123 26.15 17.40 -25.06
C SER A 123 25.85 18.45 -24.00
N ASP A 124 26.24 18.19 -22.76
CA ASP A 124 26.01 19.08 -21.63
C ASP A 124 26.54 20.51 -21.90
N ASP A 125 27.57 20.63 -22.73
CA ASP A 125 28.13 21.90 -23.23
C ASP A 125 27.11 22.74 -24.04
N GLU A 126 26.23 22.11 -24.83
CA GLU A 126 25.17 22.82 -25.58
C GLU A 126 24.02 23.26 -24.67
N LEU A 127 23.75 22.53 -23.59
CA LEU A 127 22.73 22.92 -22.61
C LEU A 127 23.19 24.12 -21.77
N TYR A 128 24.49 24.23 -21.47
CA TYR A 128 25.03 25.35 -20.71
C TYR A 128 24.97 26.66 -21.50
N GLU A 129 25.28 26.61 -22.81
CA GLU A 129 25.17 27.75 -23.72
C GLU A 129 23.71 28.20 -23.94
N MET A 130 22.74 27.27 -23.88
CA MET A 130 21.31 27.62 -23.94
C MET A 130 20.78 28.23 -22.63
N LEU A 131 21.37 27.88 -21.48
CA LEU A 131 20.99 28.45 -20.20
C LEU A 131 21.57 29.86 -20.01
N LEU A 132 22.83 30.08 -20.38
CA LEU A 132 23.48 31.40 -20.33
C LEU A 132 22.76 32.46 -21.17
N LYS A 133 22.32 32.10 -22.39
CA LYS A 133 21.58 33.03 -23.26
C LYS A 133 20.20 33.45 -22.71
N ASN A 134 19.58 32.64 -21.86
CA ASN A 134 18.30 32.99 -21.23
C ASN A 134 18.46 33.82 -19.95
N GLU A 135 19.64 33.86 -19.36
CA GLU A 135 19.94 34.73 -18.21
C GLU A 135 20.40 36.14 -18.63
N GLU A 136 21.01 36.31 -19.81
CA GLU A 136 21.35 37.64 -20.36
C GLU A 136 20.15 38.39 -20.97
N GLU A 137 19.03 37.73 -21.26
CA GLU A 137 17.80 38.37 -21.76
C GLU A 137 16.82 38.81 -20.63
N ARG A 138 17.29 38.92 -19.36
CA ARG A 138 16.54 39.50 -18.24
C ARG A 138 17.16 40.76 -17.66
#